data_AF-A0A1I7X9E7-F1
#
_entry.id   AF-A0A1I7X9E7-F1
#
_cell.length_a   1.000
_cell.length_b   1.000
_cell.length_c   1.000
_cell.angle_alpha   90.00
_cell.angle_beta   90.00
_cell.angle_gamma   90.00
#
_symmetry.space_group_name_H-M   'P 1'
#
loop_
_entity.id
_entity.type
_entity.pdbx_description
1 polymer ?
#
loop_
_entity_poly.entity_id
_entity_poly.type
_entity_poly.pdbx_seq_one_letter_code
_entity_poly.pdbx_strand_id
1 'polypeptide(L)'
;MLLKHANQHDLYLRFRAAEFDVNDRQRSEMPRTSRTDALESLLDENPSQTQEELAEQLGLGKWVPYELSENSIGRRLNICILLLARQRKKNFLWEIVTGNEKWTVYDNPKHTHSWLDPGQPTTSTPKKFFCASGGI
;
A
#
# COMPACT_ATOMS: atom_id res chain seq x y z
N MET A 1 -4.44 -17.65 -43.39
CA MET A 1 -3.31 -16.70 -43.29
C MET A 1 -3.55 -15.54 -44.26
N LEU A 2 -4.37 -14.55 -43.89
CA LEU A 2 -4.79 -13.45 -44.76
C LEU A 2 -4.88 -12.13 -43.98
N LEU A 3 -3.74 -11.59 -43.54
CA LEU A 3 -3.68 -10.26 -42.88
C LEU A 3 -2.58 -9.34 -43.44
N LYS A 4 -1.92 -9.71 -44.55
CA LYS A 4 -0.84 -8.89 -45.12
C LYS A 4 -1.33 -7.75 -46.03
N HIS A 5 -2.51 -7.89 -46.64
CA HIS A 5 -2.98 -6.94 -47.67
C HIS A 5 -3.56 -5.63 -47.12
N ALA A 6 -4.09 -5.61 -45.88
CA ALA A 6 -4.71 -4.40 -45.30
C ALA A 6 -3.67 -3.34 -44.92
N ASN A 7 -2.52 -3.75 -44.34
CA ASN A 7 -1.45 -2.83 -43.96
C ASN A 7 -0.68 -2.27 -45.16
N GLN A 8 -0.61 -3.02 -46.28
CA GLN A 8 0.06 -2.53 -47.50
C GLN A 8 -0.67 -1.35 -48.14
N HIS A 9 -2.01 -1.37 -48.15
CA HIS A 9 -2.80 -0.28 -48.72
C HIS A 9 -2.72 0.99 -47.85
N ASP A 10 -2.83 0.86 -46.52
CA ASP A 10 -2.66 1.98 -45.59
C ASP A 10 -1.26 2.61 -45.69
N LEU A 11 -0.21 1.79 -45.72
CA LEU A 11 1.16 2.27 -45.89
C LEU A 11 1.38 2.95 -47.26
N TYR A 12 0.81 2.41 -48.33
CA TYR A 12 0.88 3.03 -49.66
C TYR A 12 0.17 4.39 -49.71
N LEU A 13 -0.98 4.53 -49.05
CA LEU A 13 -1.69 5.82 -48.95
C LEU A 13 -0.88 6.87 -48.17
N ARG A 14 -0.26 6.49 -47.04
CA ARG A 14 0.64 7.37 -46.27
C ARG A 14 1.85 7.79 -47.10
N PHE A 15 2.46 6.86 -47.82
CA PHE A 15 3.59 7.13 -48.72
C PHE A 15 3.19 8.10 -49.85
N ARG A 16 2.01 7.92 -50.47
CA ARG A 16 1.46 8.84 -51.48
C ARG A 16 1.19 10.25 -50.94
N ALA A 17 0.94 10.37 -49.64
CA ALA A 17 0.78 11.64 -48.93
C ALA A 17 2.12 12.25 -48.47
N ALA A 18 3.27 11.68 -48.89
CA ALA A 18 4.61 12.06 -48.46
C ALA A 18 4.85 11.95 -46.93
N GLU A 19 4.07 11.10 -46.24
CA GLU A 19 4.27 10.77 -44.83
C GLU A 19 5.19 9.54 -44.74
N PHE A 20 6.49 9.78 -44.56
CA PHE A 20 7.53 8.74 -44.51
C PHE A 20 7.92 8.32 -43.09
N ASP A 21 7.25 8.85 -42.07
CA ASP A 21 7.51 8.46 -40.69
C ASP A 21 7.06 7.01 -40.45
N VAL A 22 8.01 6.17 -40.05
CA VAL A 22 7.81 4.73 -39.83
C VAL A 22 7.48 4.45 -38.37
N ASN A 23 7.55 5.45 -37.49
CA ASN A 23 7.17 5.29 -36.10
C ASN A 23 5.68 5.02 -35.96
N ASP A 24 5.32 4.18 -34.99
CA ASP A 24 3.92 3.97 -34.66
C ASP A 24 3.31 5.28 -34.20
N ARG A 25 2.12 5.58 -34.73
CA ARG A 25 1.34 6.72 -34.25
C ARG A 25 1.07 6.55 -32.77
N GLN A 26 1.01 7.67 -32.04
CA GLN A 26 0.62 7.64 -30.64
C GLN A 26 -0.66 6.85 -30.49
N ARG A 27 -0.55 5.73 -29.77
CA ARG A 27 -1.68 4.88 -29.42
C ARG A 27 -2.54 5.67 -28.45
N SER A 28 -3.86 5.52 -28.52
CA SER A 28 -4.76 6.15 -27.55
C SER A 28 -4.30 5.80 -26.14
N GLU A 29 -3.84 6.80 -25.39
CA GLU A 29 -3.51 6.62 -23.98
C GLU A 29 -4.80 6.31 -23.19
N MET A 30 -4.65 5.58 -22.09
CA MET A 30 -5.74 5.43 -21.11
C MET A 30 -6.19 6.85 -20.70
N PRO A 31 -7.49 7.19 -20.77
CA PRO A 31 -7.95 8.51 -20.38
C PRO A 31 -7.47 8.82 -18.97
N ARG A 32 -6.84 9.99 -18.77
CA ARG A 32 -6.39 10.46 -17.46
C ARG A 32 -7.62 10.52 -16.54
N THR A 33 -7.71 9.56 -15.64
CA THR A 33 -8.88 9.42 -14.76
C THR A 33 -8.85 10.50 -13.69
N SER A 34 -10.04 10.87 -13.18
CA SER A 34 -10.35 11.80 -12.08
C SER A 34 -9.47 11.74 -10.82
N ARG A 35 -8.63 10.72 -10.67
CA ARG A 35 -7.66 10.57 -9.57
C ARG A 35 -6.44 11.47 -9.70
N THR A 36 -6.00 11.84 -10.91
CA THR A 36 -4.87 12.76 -11.08
C THR A 36 -5.22 14.15 -10.59
N ASP A 37 -6.42 14.63 -10.94
CA ASP A 37 -6.88 15.98 -10.55
C ASP A 37 -7.05 16.11 -9.03
N ALA A 38 -7.45 15.02 -8.37
CA ALA A 38 -7.54 14.93 -6.91
C ALA A 38 -6.15 14.93 -6.24
N LEU A 39 -5.14 14.30 -6.86
CA LEU A 39 -3.77 14.32 -6.35
C LEU A 39 -3.14 15.71 -6.48
N GLU A 40 -3.31 16.36 -7.63
CA GLU A 40 -2.81 17.72 -7.86
C GLU A 40 -3.41 18.72 -6.86
N SER A 41 -4.72 18.60 -6.60
CA SER A 41 -5.41 19.48 -5.62
C SER A 41 -4.85 19.33 -4.20
N LEU A 42 -4.42 18.11 -3.80
CA LEU A 42 -3.83 17.87 -2.47
C LEU A 42 -2.41 18.43 -2.37
N LEU A 43 -1.63 18.37 -3.45
CA LEU A 43 -0.28 18.92 -3.52
C LEU A 43 -0.28 20.45 -3.51
N ASP A 44 -1.26 21.09 -4.16
CA ASP A 44 -1.43 22.54 -4.17
C ASP A 44 -1.81 23.08 -2.77
N GLU A 45 -2.57 22.31 -1.99
CA GLU A 45 -2.99 22.70 -0.64
C GLU A 45 -1.83 22.60 0.38
N ASN A 46 -1.02 21.55 0.29
CA ASN A 46 0.19 21.42 1.10
C ASN A 46 1.32 20.72 0.33
N PRO A 47 2.30 21.49 -0.18
CA PRO A 47 3.38 20.95 -1.01
C PRO A 47 4.41 20.13 -0.20
N SER A 48 4.33 20.12 1.13
CA SER A 48 5.23 19.35 2.01
C SER A 48 4.63 18.03 2.49
N GLN A 49 3.54 17.56 1.87
CA GLN A 49 2.98 16.25 2.17
C GLN A 49 3.91 15.12 1.73
N THR A 50 3.99 14.10 2.56
CA THR A 50 4.72 12.87 2.26
C THR A 50 3.89 11.95 1.37
N GLN A 51 4.57 11.06 0.63
CA GLN A 51 3.90 10.08 -0.21
C GLN A 51 2.95 9.16 0.58
N GLU A 52 3.26 8.89 1.86
CA GLU A 52 2.41 8.10 2.75
C GLU A 52 1.13 8.85 3.16
N GLU A 53 1.21 10.14 3.44
CA GLU A 53 0.04 10.98 3.76
C GLU A 53 -0.90 11.09 2.56
N LEU A 54 -0.35 11.31 1.37
CA LEU A 54 -1.11 11.31 0.11
C LEU A 54 -1.78 9.96 -0.14
N ALA A 55 -1.04 8.88 0.08
CA ALA A 55 -1.57 7.53 -0.04
C ALA A 55 -2.72 7.32 0.96
N GLU A 56 -2.58 7.74 2.22
CA GLU A 56 -3.65 7.62 3.22
C GLU A 56 -4.90 8.43 2.86
N GLN A 57 -4.73 9.68 2.42
CA GLN A 57 -5.84 10.55 1.99
C GLN A 57 -6.55 10.00 0.76
N LEU A 58 -5.82 9.33 -0.13
CA LEU A 58 -6.35 8.66 -1.31
C LEU A 58 -6.78 7.20 -1.05
N GLY A 59 -6.67 6.73 0.21
CA GLY A 59 -7.05 5.36 0.61
C GLY A 59 -6.11 4.26 0.11
N LEU A 60 -4.91 4.61 -0.33
CA LEU A 60 -3.83 3.72 -0.74
C LEU A 60 -2.97 3.40 0.50
N GLY A 61 -2.92 2.13 0.96
CA GLY A 61 -1.86 1.68 1.87
C GLY A 61 -2.11 1.66 3.38
N LYS A 62 -3.35 1.70 3.87
CA LYS A 62 -3.59 1.44 5.31
C LYS A 62 -3.23 0.00 5.67
N TRP A 63 -2.15 -0.19 6.44
CA TRP A 63 -1.87 -1.45 7.11
C TRP A 63 -2.77 -1.61 8.34
N VAL A 64 -3.99 -2.09 8.09
CA VAL A 64 -4.88 -2.55 9.15
C VAL A 64 -4.59 -4.03 9.36
N PRO A 65 -4.27 -4.48 10.59
CA PRO A 65 -3.96 -5.90 10.87
C PRO A 65 -5.07 -6.87 10.42
N TYR A 66 -6.29 -6.37 10.24
CA TYR A 66 -7.42 -7.11 9.68
C TYR A 66 -8.53 -6.16 9.18
N GLU A 67 -9.05 -6.42 7.97
CA GLU A 67 -10.27 -5.77 7.49
C GLU A 67 -11.48 -6.24 8.31
N LEU A 68 -12.00 -5.36 9.16
CA LEU A 68 -13.12 -5.68 10.03
C LEU A 68 -14.43 -5.69 9.25
N SER A 69 -15.24 -6.74 9.43
CA SER A 69 -16.61 -6.75 8.93
C SER A 69 -17.46 -5.73 9.68
N GLU A 70 -18.48 -5.15 9.03
CA GLU A 70 -19.40 -4.18 9.64
C GLU A 70 -19.99 -4.67 10.97
N ASN A 71 -20.33 -5.97 11.05
CA ASN A 71 -20.80 -6.59 12.28
C ASN A 71 -19.75 -6.56 13.40
N SER A 72 -18.48 -6.84 13.08
CA SER A 72 -17.40 -6.77 14.08
C SER A 72 -17.12 -5.34 14.54
N ILE A 73 -17.28 -4.35 13.65
CA ILE A 73 -17.21 -2.92 13.98
C ILE A 73 -18.33 -2.57 14.96
N GLY A 74 -19.58 -2.93 14.65
CA GLY A 74 -20.72 -2.67 15.51
C GLY A 74 -20.60 -3.30 16.90
N ARG A 75 -20.14 -4.55 16.97
CA ARG A 75 -19.90 -5.25 18.25
C ARG A 75 -18.84 -4.55 19.09
N ARG A 76 -17.70 -4.16 18.48
CA ARG A 76 -16.63 -3.42 19.16
C ARG A 76 -17.14 -2.07 19.67
N LEU A 77 -17.86 -1.32 18.84
CA LEU A 77 -18.43 -0.02 19.20
C LEU A 77 -19.37 -0.14 20.40
N ASN A 78 -20.30 -1.10 20.38
CA ASN A 78 -21.26 -1.32 21.45
C ASN A 78 -20.58 -1.66 22.79
N ILE A 79 -19.56 -2.54 22.76
CA ILE A 79 -18.77 -2.88 23.94
C ILE A 79 -18.06 -1.62 24.48
N CYS A 80 -17.41 -0.83 23.61
CA CYS A 80 -16.72 0.39 24.01
C CYS A 80 -17.67 1.41 24.65
N ILE A 81 -18.86 1.64 24.06
CA ILE A 81 -19.88 2.54 24.62
C ILE A 81 -20.32 2.08 26.01
N LEU A 82 -20.59 0.78 26.17
CA LEU A 82 -21.00 0.20 27.45
C LEU A 82 -19.92 0.34 28.52
N LEU A 83 -18.66 0.03 28.17
CA LEU A 83 -17.52 0.16 29.09
C LEU A 83 -17.27 1.62 29.46
N LEU A 84 -17.39 2.56 28.52
CA LEU A 84 -17.24 3.99 28.77
C LEU A 84 -18.33 4.52 29.70
N ALA A 85 -19.59 4.12 29.49
CA ALA A 85 -20.69 4.46 30.38
C ALA A 85 -20.46 3.93 31.80
N ARG A 86 -19.96 2.70 31.93
CA ARG A 86 -19.59 2.11 33.23
C ARG A 86 -18.44 2.88 33.89
N GLN A 87 -17.40 3.23 33.15
CA GLN A 87 -16.25 4.01 33.64
C GLN A 87 -16.67 5.38 34.19
N ARG A 88 -17.58 6.08 33.49
CA ARG A 88 -18.11 7.38 33.93
C ARG A 88 -18.92 7.30 35.21
N LYS A 89 -19.59 6.17 35.48
CA LYS A 89 -20.34 5.96 36.72
C LYS A 89 -19.42 5.65 37.90
N LYS A 90 -18.41 4.81 37.70
CA LYS A 90 -17.39 4.48 38.69
C LYS A 90 -16.14 4.03 37.96
N ASN A 91 -15.00 4.62 38.31
CA ASN A 91 -13.72 4.17 37.79
C ASN A 91 -13.44 2.74 38.30
N PHE A 92 -13.38 1.79 37.37
CA PHE A 92 -13.11 0.38 37.64
C PHE A 92 -11.77 -0.07 37.04
N LEU A 93 -10.97 0.83 36.47
CA LEU A 93 -9.69 0.46 35.82
C LEU A 93 -8.72 -0.22 36.80
N TRP A 94 -8.72 0.22 38.06
CA TRP A 94 -7.88 -0.37 39.11
C TRP A 94 -8.30 -1.79 39.51
N GLU A 95 -9.53 -2.20 39.19
CA GLU A 95 -10.04 -3.56 39.42
C GLU A 95 -9.69 -4.50 38.25
N ILE A 96 -9.21 -3.98 37.11
CA ILE A 96 -8.92 -4.79 35.93
C ILE A 96 -7.57 -5.47 36.07
N VAL A 97 -7.57 -6.80 36.05
CA VAL A 97 -6.38 -7.62 35.82
C VAL A 97 -6.43 -8.12 34.37
N THR A 98 -5.39 -7.82 33.58
CA THR A 98 -5.26 -8.30 32.20
C THR A 98 -4.15 -9.33 32.08
N GLY A 99 -4.31 -10.26 31.14
CA GLY A 99 -3.29 -11.24 30.77
C GLY A 99 -3.35 -11.48 29.27
N ASN A 100 -2.20 -11.59 28.63
CA ASN A 100 -2.09 -11.99 27.23
C ASN A 100 -0.81 -12.80 27.03
N GLU A 101 -0.86 -13.75 26.11
CA GLU A 101 0.30 -14.54 25.72
C GLU A 101 1.07 -13.82 24.62
N LYS A 102 2.39 -13.82 24.72
CA LYS A 102 3.27 -13.28 23.69
C LYS A 102 4.44 -14.22 23.49
N TRP A 103 4.62 -14.67 22.25
CA TRP A 103 5.79 -15.42 21.85
C TRP A 103 7.05 -14.56 21.97
N THR A 104 8.08 -15.09 22.64
CA THR A 104 9.42 -14.51 22.66
C THR A 104 10.34 -15.42 21.84
N VAL A 105 10.93 -14.87 20.79
CA VAL A 105 11.86 -15.62 19.94
C VAL A 105 13.22 -15.62 20.62
N TYR A 106 13.88 -16.79 20.68
CA TYR A 106 15.21 -16.95 21.26
C TYR A 106 16.23 -16.02 20.57
N ASP A 107 16.32 -16.11 19.25
CA ASP A 107 17.09 -15.18 18.43
C ASP A 107 16.16 -14.15 17.77
N ASN A 108 16.10 -12.94 18.35
CA ASN A 108 15.42 -11.81 17.72
C ASN A 108 16.45 -10.77 17.25
N PRO A 109 17.22 -11.06 16.17
CA PRO A 109 18.17 -10.11 15.63
C PRO A 109 17.42 -8.85 15.22
N LYS A 110 17.89 -7.72 15.77
CA LYS A 110 17.38 -6.39 15.41
C LYS A 110 18.09 -5.93 14.15
N HIS A 111 17.39 -5.17 13.32
CA HIS A 111 18.04 -4.48 12.22
C HIS A 111 18.97 -3.40 12.80
N THR A 112 20.24 -3.43 12.43
CA THR A 112 21.21 -2.41 12.82
C THR A 112 21.30 -1.40 11.69
N HIS A 113 21.07 -0.12 11.97
CA HIS A 113 21.28 0.94 10.99
C HIS A 113 22.75 1.35 10.98
N SER A 114 23.37 1.36 9.80
CA SER A 114 24.74 1.86 9.58
C SER A 114 24.71 3.03 8.60
N TRP A 115 25.46 4.07 8.90
CA TRP A 115 25.69 5.20 7.99
C TRP A 115 26.83 4.81 7.04
N LEU A 116 26.51 4.66 5.75
CA LEU A 116 27.47 4.30 4.70
C LEU A 116 27.29 5.24 3.51
N ASP A 117 28.33 5.34 2.67
CA ASP A 117 28.24 6.09 1.43
C ASP A 117 27.24 5.45 0.45
N PRO A 118 26.59 6.23 -0.44
CA PRO A 118 25.65 5.70 -1.42
C PRO A 118 26.27 4.58 -2.27
N GLY A 119 25.67 3.40 -2.23
CA GLY A 119 26.12 2.22 -2.98
C GLY A 119 27.07 1.29 -2.21
N GLN A 120 27.49 1.64 -0.99
CA GLN A 120 28.21 0.68 -0.14
C GLN A 120 27.27 -0.37 0.47
N PRO A 121 27.68 -1.65 0.48
CA PRO A 121 26.85 -2.71 1.00
C PRO A 121 26.77 -2.63 2.53
N THR A 122 25.55 -2.55 3.06
CA THR A 122 25.29 -2.78 4.49
C THR A 122 25.56 -4.25 4.83
N THR A 123 26.18 -4.49 5.98
CA THR A 123 26.29 -5.85 6.55
C THR A 123 24.90 -6.31 6.99
N SER A 124 24.14 -6.89 6.06
CA SER A 124 22.87 -7.56 6.36
C SER A 124 23.17 -8.88 7.05
N THR A 125 22.85 -8.99 8.34
CA THR A 125 22.69 -10.30 8.99
C THR A 125 21.33 -10.87 8.59
N PRO A 126 21.26 -11.93 7.76
CA PRO A 126 19.98 -12.54 7.41
C PRO A 126 19.34 -13.16 8.66
N LYS A 127 18.06 -12.83 8.90
CA LYS A 127 17.26 -13.45 9.95
C LYS A 127 17.00 -14.90 9.55
N LYS A 128 17.71 -15.85 10.16
CA LYS A 128 17.45 -17.28 9.96
C LYS A 128 16.10 -17.62 10.60
N PHE A 129 15.08 -17.88 9.79
CA PHE A 129 13.82 -18.44 10.27
C PHE A 129 14.03 -19.92 10.55
N PHE A 130 14.30 -20.30 11.80
CA PHE A 130 14.23 -21.69 12.25
C PHE A 130 12.87 -21.90 12.96
N CYS A 131 11.97 -22.62 12.30
CA CYS A 131 10.77 -23.17 12.94
C CYS A 131 11.10 -24.61 13.36
N ALA A 132 11.43 -24.84 14.62
CA ALA A 132 11.49 -26.18 15.18
C ALA A 132 10.09 -26.56 15.69
N SER A 133 9.35 -27.35 14.92
CA SER A 133 8.15 -28.04 15.41
C SER A 133 8.59 -29.23 16.25
N GLY A 134 8.81 -29.03 17.56
CA GLY A 134 8.93 -30.11 18.52
C GLY A 134 7.54 -30.62 18.89
N GLY A 135 7.07 -31.66 18.21
CA GLY A 135 5.93 -32.45 18.65
C GLY A 135 6.31 -33.32 19.85
N ILE A 136 5.41 -33.44 20.81
CA ILE A 136 5.43 -34.48 21.85
C ILE A 136 4.92 -35.78 21.22
#